data_AF-A0A7S0E0J6-F1
#
_entry.id   AF-A0A7S0E0J6-F1
#
_cell.length_a   1.000
_cell.length_b   1.000
_cell.length_c   1.000
_cell.angle_alpha   90.00
_cell.angle_beta   90.00
_cell.angle_gamma   90.00
#
_symmetry.space_group_name_H-M   'P 1'
#
loop_
_entity.id
_entity.type
_entity.pdbx_description
1 polymer ?
#
loop_
_entity_poly.entity_id
_entity_poly.type
_entity_poly.pdbx_seq_one_letter_code
_entity_poly.pdbx_strand_id
1 'polypeptide(L)'
;SSWIVPSMGDHVSNADEVVLRPEAEEAENVDTLRAELKAAAESLSAHQTPANADEASPAVQEADVEAEVSFLRFVTTRTRSPDVPRLQLAQFVAYGAEGEQLQLVDARNPRGDSPADEGPTNALDGSAHTKWRDANKGALECHIASGPTKVTRYAFMTANDCPHRDPVRWVLEGRLGEGGEWRVLDDKDTGEDQPVPVARYTMLIMTPNGVVDAEELKRAEEEERAGHAREEARLLIVE
;
A
#
# COMPACT_ATOMS: atom_id res chain seq x y z
N SER A 1 -38.02 26.66 -72.58
CA SER A 1 -36.90 25.70 -72.57
C SER A 1 -37.01 24.90 -71.27
N SER A 2 -37.81 23.83 -71.16
CA SER A 2 -37.62 22.43 -71.66
C SER A 2 -36.19 21.94 -71.39
N TRP A 3 -35.94 20.92 -70.55
CA TRP A 3 -36.32 19.51 -70.71
C TRP A 3 -36.70 18.83 -69.36
N ILE A 4 -37.90 18.25 -69.20
CA ILE A 4 -38.39 16.86 -69.44
C ILE A 4 -38.29 15.90 -68.20
N VAL A 5 -39.50 15.49 -67.78
CA VAL A 5 -40.05 14.48 -66.82
C VAL A 5 -39.82 12.99 -67.25
N PRO A 6 -40.33 11.90 -66.61
CA PRO A 6 -41.29 11.69 -65.48
C PRO A 6 -40.80 10.62 -64.43
N SER A 7 -41.52 10.19 -63.37
CA SER A 7 -42.74 9.35 -63.42
C SER A 7 -43.04 8.72 -62.04
N MET A 8 -44.35 8.72 -61.68
CA MET A 8 -45.15 7.77 -60.86
C MET A 8 -44.56 7.24 -59.54
N GLY A 9 -45.27 7.18 -58.42
CA GLY A 9 -46.71 7.15 -58.15
C GLY A 9 -46.89 6.46 -56.79
N ASP A 10 -47.85 6.92 -56.00
CA ASP A 10 -48.10 6.51 -54.62
C ASP A 10 -48.59 5.06 -54.42
N HIS A 11 -48.48 4.62 -53.15
CA HIS A 11 -49.13 3.47 -52.49
C HIS A 11 -48.45 2.11 -52.75
N VAL A 12 -48.19 1.23 -51.78
CA VAL A 12 -49.14 0.51 -50.90
C VAL A 12 -48.32 -0.25 -49.83
N SER A 13 -48.96 -0.49 -48.69
CA SER A 13 -48.54 -1.27 -47.52
C SER A 13 -48.23 -2.76 -47.73
N ASN A 14 -47.21 -3.22 -46.97
CA ASN A 14 -47.04 -4.50 -46.27
C ASN A 14 -46.70 -5.81 -47.03
N ALA A 15 -45.82 -6.57 -46.36
CA ALA A 15 -45.51 -8.02 -46.45
C ALA A 15 -44.18 -8.46 -47.09
N ASP A 16 -43.53 -9.37 -46.35
CA ASP A 16 -42.56 -10.42 -46.71
C ASP A 16 -41.04 -10.21 -46.49
N GLU A 17 -40.59 -10.91 -45.43
CA GLU A 17 -39.43 -11.83 -45.38
C GLU A 17 -38.02 -11.27 -45.11
N VAL A 18 -37.71 -11.07 -43.82
CA VAL A 18 -36.32 -11.03 -43.32
C VAL A 18 -35.83 -12.47 -43.17
N VAL A 19 -35.03 -12.93 -44.14
CA VAL A 19 -34.33 -14.21 -44.06
C VAL A 19 -33.17 -14.09 -43.08
N LEU A 20 -33.29 -14.75 -41.92
CA LEU A 20 -32.17 -15.01 -41.00
C LEU A 20 -31.21 -16.04 -41.64
N ARG A 21 -29.91 -15.74 -41.65
CA ARG A 21 -28.80 -16.67 -41.97
C ARG A 21 -27.71 -16.57 -40.89
N PRO A 22 -26.94 -17.66 -40.65
CA PRO A 22 -26.82 -18.25 -39.31
C PRO A 22 -25.49 -17.96 -38.58
N GLU A 23 -25.57 -17.99 -37.24
CA GLU A 23 -24.53 -17.86 -36.20
C GLU A 23 -23.45 -18.99 -36.19
N ALA A 24 -23.22 -19.68 -37.30
CA ALA A 24 -22.35 -20.86 -37.33
C ALA A 24 -20.86 -20.56 -37.67
N GLU A 25 -20.55 -19.40 -38.25
CA GLU A 25 -19.19 -19.09 -38.73
C GLU A 25 -18.31 -18.41 -37.66
N GLU A 26 -18.91 -17.91 -36.58
CA GLU A 26 -18.19 -17.18 -35.51
C GLU A 26 -17.69 -18.10 -34.38
N ALA A 27 -18.29 -19.29 -34.22
CA ALA A 27 -17.87 -20.28 -33.22
C ALA A 27 -16.59 -21.04 -33.62
N GLU A 28 -16.40 -21.31 -34.91
CA GLU A 28 -15.23 -22.04 -35.43
C GLU A 28 -13.92 -21.26 -35.19
N ASN A 29 -13.98 -19.93 -35.19
CA ASN A 29 -12.82 -19.06 -35.02
C ASN A 29 -12.28 -19.00 -33.56
N VAL A 30 -13.14 -19.24 -32.57
CA VAL A 30 -12.76 -19.15 -31.13
C VAL A 30 -12.03 -20.42 -30.67
N ASP A 31 -12.44 -21.58 -31.16
CA ASP A 31 -11.80 -22.86 -30.79
C ASP A 31 -10.42 -23.01 -31.42
N THR A 32 -10.21 -22.48 -32.63
CA THR A 32 -8.88 -22.39 -33.25
C THR A 32 -7.93 -21.50 -32.43
N LEU A 33 -8.39 -20.32 -31.99
CA LEU A 33 -7.58 -19.42 -31.16
C LEU A 33 -7.22 -19.99 -29.79
N ARG A 34 -8.12 -20.77 -29.16
CA ARG A 34 -7.82 -21.48 -27.90
C ARG A 34 -6.78 -22.58 -28.08
N ALA A 35 -6.82 -23.31 -29.20
CA ALA A 35 -5.83 -24.33 -29.51
C ALA A 35 -4.43 -23.73 -29.72
N GLU A 36 -4.34 -22.59 -30.41
CA GLU A 36 -3.07 -21.87 -30.61
C GLU A 36 -2.49 -21.31 -29.31
N LEU A 37 -3.32 -20.74 -28.43
CA LEU A 37 -2.89 -20.26 -27.11
C LEU A 37 -2.34 -21.39 -26.23
N LYS A 38 -2.99 -22.56 -26.28
CA LYS A 38 -2.55 -23.75 -25.54
C LYS A 38 -1.23 -24.29 -26.10
N ALA A 39 -1.08 -24.36 -27.41
CA ALA A 39 0.16 -24.78 -28.06
C ALA A 39 1.33 -23.82 -27.75
N ALA A 40 1.06 -22.51 -27.69
CA ALA A 40 2.06 -21.51 -27.29
C ALA A 40 2.48 -21.69 -25.82
N ALA A 41 1.54 -21.93 -24.91
CA ALA A 41 1.81 -22.20 -23.49
C ALA A 41 2.61 -23.51 -23.29
N GLU A 42 2.29 -24.56 -24.05
CA GLU A 42 3.03 -25.82 -24.02
C GLU A 42 4.44 -25.68 -24.63
N SER A 43 4.62 -24.84 -25.66
CA SER A 43 5.94 -24.53 -26.22
C SER A 43 6.83 -23.73 -25.26
N LEU A 44 6.22 -22.87 -24.43
CA LEU A 44 6.89 -22.16 -23.34
C LEU A 44 7.28 -23.12 -22.20
N SER A 45 6.43 -24.12 -21.91
CA SER A 45 6.71 -25.13 -20.90
C SER A 45 7.78 -26.14 -21.32
N ALA A 46 7.95 -26.39 -22.63
CA ALA A 46 8.84 -27.46 -23.14
C ALA A 46 10.32 -27.05 -23.30
N HIS A 47 10.67 -25.76 -23.13
CA HIS A 47 12.06 -25.28 -23.22
C HIS A 47 12.83 -25.27 -21.89
N GLN A 48 12.29 -25.86 -20.82
CA GLN A 48 13.02 -26.09 -19.58
C GLN A 48 13.42 -27.56 -19.46
N THR A 49 14.63 -27.88 -19.93
CA THR A 49 15.32 -29.16 -19.61
C THR A 49 16.40 -28.87 -18.57
N PRO A 50 16.64 -29.73 -17.56
CA PRO A 50 17.34 -29.37 -16.34
C PRO A 50 18.87 -29.47 -16.51
N ALA A 51 19.58 -28.49 -15.96
CA ALA A 51 21.02 -28.56 -15.76
C ALA A 51 21.33 -28.36 -14.27
N ASN A 52 22.29 -29.15 -13.81
CA ASN A 52 22.64 -29.46 -12.43
C ASN A 52 22.90 -28.25 -11.51
N ALA A 53 22.58 -28.51 -10.24
CA ALA A 53 23.13 -27.96 -9.00
C ALA A 53 24.33 -27.02 -9.15
N ASP A 54 24.08 -25.78 -8.71
CA ASP A 54 24.97 -24.83 -8.02
C ASP A 54 24.82 -23.43 -8.62
N GLU A 55 23.67 -22.80 -8.37
CA GLU A 55 23.51 -21.33 -8.38
C GLU A 55 22.10 -21.01 -7.89
N ALA A 56 22.03 -20.51 -6.65
CA ALA A 56 20.81 -20.05 -6.02
C ALA A 56 20.25 -18.85 -6.80
N SER A 57 19.16 -19.06 -7.55
CA SER A 57 18.27 -17.98 -7.98
C SER A 57 17.63 -17.37 -6.73
N PRO A 58 17.59 -16.03 -6.57
CA PRO A 58 17.08 -15.44 -5.36
C PRO A 58 15.58 -15.63 -5.34
N ALA A 59 15.12 -16.52 -4.45
CA ALA A 59 13.81 -16.38 -3.86
C ALA A 59 13.70 -14.91 -3.41
N VAL A 60 12.61 -14.25 -3.78
CA VAL A 60 12.08 -13.16 -2.97
C VAL A 60 11.99 -13.72 -1.56
N GLN A 61 12.99 -13.38 -0.73
CA GLN A 61 13.00 -13.76 0.67
C GLN A 61 11.79 -13.05 1.25
N GLU A 62 10.75 -13.82 1.59
CA GLU A 62 9.76 -13.41 2.57
C GLU A 62 10.57 -12.77 3.70
N ALA A 63 10.36 -11.47 3.90
CA ALA A 63 11.17 -10.67 4.79
C ALA A 63 11.28 -11.39 6.12
N ASP A 64 12.46 -11.31 6.72
CA ASP A 64 12.79 -11.82 8.04
C ASP A 64 12.00 -11.00 9.09
N VAL A 65 10.66 -11.15 9.13
CA VAL A 65 9.70 -10.34 9.93
C VAL A 65 9.80 -10.64 11.44
N GLU A 66 10.73 -11.51 11.82
CA GLU A 66 11.11 -11.79 13.20
C GLU A 66 12.43 -11.15 13.62
N ALA A 67 13.15 -10.49 12.70
CA ALA A 67 14.46 -9.95 12.99
C ALA A 67 14.39 -8.76 13.97
N GLU A 68 15.17 -8.85 15.03
CA GLU A 68 15.43 -7.73 15.93
C GLU A 68 16.22 -6.63 15.22
N VAL A 69 15.90 -5.37 15.54
CA VAL A 69 16.61 -4.20 15.05
C VAL A 69 17.03 -3.32 16.23
N SER A 70 18.17 -2.64 16.09
CA SER A 70 18.60 -1.62 17.06
C SER A 70 18.32 -0.21 16.55
N PHE A 71 18.27 -0.02 15.23
CA PHE A 71 18.05 1.28 14.60
C PHE A 71 16.78 1.26 13.77
N LEU A 72 16.09 2.40 13.73
CA LEU A 72 14.93 2.63 12.88
C LEU A 72 15.17 3.80 11.94
N ARG A 73 14.62 3.68 10.72
CA ARG A 73 14.61 4.74 9.73
C ARG A 73 13.21 4.90 9.15
N PHE A 74 12.63 6.09 9.32
CA PHE A 74 11.35 6.46 8.73
C PHE A 74 11.60 7.33 7.50
N VAL A 75 11.33 6.79 6.31
CA VAL A 75 11.56 7.44 5.02
C VAL A 75 10.23 7.92 4.47
N THR A 76 9.97 9.22 4.49
CA THR A 76 8.78 9.79 3.84
C THR A 76 8.98 9.81 2.34
N THR A 77 8.12 9.11 1.59
CA THR A 77 8.16 9.10 0.12
C THR A 77 7.12 10.05 -0.48
N ARG A 78 6.01 10.28 0.23
CA ARG A 78 4.97 11.22 -0.20
C ARG A 78 4.33 11.92 0.99
N THR A 79 4.04 13.21 0.83
CA THR A 79 3.19 13.99 1.73
C THR A 79 1.84 14.26 1.09
N ARG A 80 0.84 14.60 1.92
CA ARG A 80 -0.55 14.86 1.48
C ARG A 80 -0.63 15.78 0.26
N SER A 81 0.25 16.79 0.19
CA SER A 81 0.44 17.58 -1.02
C SER A 81 1.88 17.40 -1.51
N PRO A 82 2.10 16.74 -2.67
CA PRO A 82 3.44 16.44 -3.17
C PRO A 82 4.21 17.71 -3.59
N ASP A 83 3.49 18.76 -3.99
CA ASP A 83 4.08 20.03 -4.43
C ASP A 83 4.67 20.87 -3.27
N VAL A 84 4.37 20.50 -2.03
CA VAL A 84 4.96 21.14 -0.85
C VAL A 84 6.22 20.36 -0.48
N PRO A 85 7.43 20.92 -0.62
CA PRO A 85 8.68 20.21 -0.39
C PRO A 85 9.01 20.16 1.11
N ARG A 86 8.03 19.92 1.98
CA ARG A 86 8.25 19.85 3.42
C ARG A 86 7.51 18.67 4.02
N LEU A 87 8.04 18.08 5.08
CA LEU A 87 7.31 17.18 5.96
C LEU A 87 7.20 17.80 7.36
N GLN A 88 6.24 17.33 8.16
CA GLN A 88 6.23 17.60 9.59
C GLN A 88 5.56 16.50 10.39
N LEU A 89 6.07 16.26 11.60
CA LEU A 89 5.54 15.32 12.59
C LEU A 89 5.70 15.94 13.99
N ALA A 90 4.69 15.80 14.86
CA ALA A 90 4.86 16.11 16.27
C ALA A 90 5.56 14.98 17.01
N GLN A 91 5.26 13.73 16.67
CA GLN A 91 5.86 12.56 17.34
C GLN A 91 6.08 11.40 16.37
N PHE A 92 7.04 10.55 16.70
CA PHE A 92 7.28 9.23 16.14
C PHE A 92 7.57 8.26 17.30
N VAL A 93 6.85 7.15 17.32
CA VAL A 93 6.86 6.17 18.41
C VAL A 93 6.92 4.77 17.83
N ALA A 94 7.62 3.85 18.50
CA ALA A 94 7.66 2.44 18.15
C ALA A 94 7.30 1.57 19.37
N TYR A 95 6.82 0.36 19.11
CA TYR A 95 6.39 -0.60 20.13
C TYR A 95 7.02 -1.97 19.90
N GLY A 96 7.40 -2.63 20.99
CA GLY A 96 7.96 -3.98 20.98
C GLY A 96 6.89 -5.08 21.00
N ALA A 97 7.33 -6.32 21.17
CA ALA A 97 6.46 -7.50 21.05
C ALA A 97 5.42 -7.62 22.17
N GLU A 98 5.69 -7.07 23.36
CA GLU A 98 4.77 -7.08 24.49
C GLU A 98 3.82 -5.86 24.46
N GLY A 99 3.93 -5.02 23.42
CA GLY A 99 3.16 -3.80 23.26
C GLY A 99 3.68 -2.61 24.08
N GLU A 100 4.84 -2.77 24.70
CA GLU A 100 5.59 -1.73 25.38
C GLU A 100 6.06 -0.66 24.39
N GLN A 101 5.99 0.60 24.80
CA GLN A 101 6.57 1.70 24.02
C GLN A 101 8.10 1.66 24.13
N LEU A 102 8.78 1.64 23.00
CA LEU A 102 10.24 1.65 22.93
C LEU A 102 10.78 3.07 23.13
N GLN A 103 11.85 3.19 23.90
CA GLN A 103 12.56 4.46 24.04
C GLN A 103 13.47 4.68 22.84
N LEU A 104 13.09 5.62 21.98
CA LEU A 104 13.87 6.02 20.81
C LEU A 104 14.78 7.21 21.18
N VAL A 105 16.06 7.13 20.82
CA VAL A 105 17.10 8.12 21.13
C VAL A 105 17.94 8.43 19.89
N ASP A 106 18.86 9.40 20.02
CA ASP A 106 19.83 9.77 18.99
C ASP A 106 19.19 10.11 17.63
N ALA A 107 18.11 10.90 17.67
CA ALA A 107 17.40 11.34 16.48
C ALA A 107 18.33 12.08 15.51
N ARG A 108 18.36 11.63 14.26
CA ARG A 108 19.13 12.21 13.16
C ARG A 108 18.24 12.42 11.95
N ASN A 109 18.64 13.36 11.11
CA ASN A 109 17.93 13.66 9.87
C ASN A 109 18.90 13.75 8.68
N PRO A 110 19.46 12.61 8.23
CA PRO A 110 20.38 12.60 7.10
C PRO A 110 19.70 13.15 5.84
N ARG A 111 20.43 14.01 5.12
CA ARG A 111 19.95 14.73 3.92
C ARG A 111 18.78 15.69 4.21
N GLY A 112 18.43 15.91 5.48
CA GLY A 112 17.46 16.90 5.90
C GLY A 112 17.99 18.33 5.86
N ASP A 113 17.05 19.26 5.95
CA ASP A 113 17.19 20.68 6.24
C ASP A 113 16.05 21.09 7.20
N SER A 114 16.34 21.00 8.50
CA SER A 114 15.41 21.32 9.58
C SER A 114 15.87 22.58 10.32
N PRO A 115 14.97 23.50 10.72
CA PRO A 115 15.29 24.60 11.62
C PRO A 115 15.85 24.11 12.95
N ALA A 116 16.61 24.98 13.62
CA ALA A 116 17.24 24.65 14.90
C ALA A 116 16.22 24.27 16.00
N ASP A 117 15.04 24.86 15.99
CA ASP A 117 13.95 24.64 16.96
C ASP A 117 12.92 23.60 16.50
N GLU A 118 13.05 23.08 15.28
CA GLU A 118 12.13 22.10 14.67
C GLU A 118 12.88 20.87 14.14
N GLY A 119 13.98 20.50 14.81
CA GLY A 119 14.84 19.38 14.45
C GLY A 119 14.24 18.00 14.75
N PRO A 120 14.92 16.90 14.32
CA PRO A 120 14.40 15.53 14.44
C PRO A 120 14.18 15.07 15.88
N THR A 121 14.90 15.64 16.85
CA THR A 121 14.72 15.33 18.28
C THR A 121 13.31 15.62 18.76
N ASN A 122 12.63 16.62 18.18
CA ASN A 122 11.26 16.95 18.54
C ASN A 122 10.28 15.82 18.19
N ALA A 123 10.60 14.95 17.22
CA ALA A 123 9.76 13.78 16.94
C ALA A 123 9.82 12.73 18.07
N LEU A 124 10.84 12.76 18.94
CA LEU A 124 11.06 11.73 19.97
C LEU A 124 10.91 12.26 21.40
N ASP A 125 10.56 13.53 21.59
CA ASP A 125 10.60 14.20 22.90
C ASP A 125 9.38 13.96 23.80
N GLY A 126 8.38 13.22 23.31
CA GLY A 126 7.15 12.92 24.05
C GLY A 126 6.16 14.10 24.16
N SER A 127 6.44 15.24 23.53
CA SER A 127 5.54 16.39 23.47
C SER A 127 4.69 16.38 22.20
N ALA A 128 3.40 16.70 22.32
CA ALA A 128 2.56 16.96 21.15
C ALA A 128 2.75 18.38 20.59
N HIS A 129 3.43 19.27 21.33
CA HIS A 129 3.45 20.71 21.07
C HIS A 129 4.76 21.21 20.45
N THR A 130 5.77 20.36 20.37
CA THR A 130 6.96 20.53 19.54
C THR A 130 6.74 19.80 18.21
N LYS A 131 7.59 20.03 17.22
CA LYS A 131 7.52 19.32 15.95
C LYS A 131 8.87 19.21 15.29
N TRP A 132 9.09 18.08 14.63
CA TRP A 132 10.10 17.98 13.60
C TRP A 132 9.50 18.48 12.29
N ARG A 133 10.22 19.38 11.61
CA ARG A 133 9.87 19.86 10.27
C ARG A 133 11.10 19.87 9.40
N ASP A 134 11.00 19.24 8.24
CA ASP A 134 12.11 19.13 7.31
C ASP A 134 11.75 19.67 5.93
N ALA A 135 12.69 20.38 5.29
CA ALA A 135 12.53 20.98 3.97
C ALA A 135 13.04 20.13 2.80
N ASN A 136 13.67 18.98 3.07
CA ASN A 136 14.15 18.05 2.06
C ASN A 136 13.41 16.70 2.09
N LYS A 137 12.50 16.52 3.06
CA LYS A 137 11.91 15.24 3.43
C LYS A 137 12.98 14.17 3.72
N GLY A 138 14.10 14.57 4.32
CA GLY A 138 15.13 13.64 4.78
C GLY A 138 14.56 12.64 5.79
N ALA A 139 15.14 11.45 5.86
CA ALA A 139 14.65 10.40 6.75
C ALA A 139 14.83 10.79 8.22
N LEU A 140 13.96 10.29 9.10
CA LEU A 140 14.23 10.27 10.54
C LEU A 140 14.96 8.96 10.86
N GLU A 141 16.18 9.06 11.38
CA GLU A 141 16.93 7.91 11.90
C GLU A 141 17.02 8.00 13.42
N CYS A 142 16.85 6.88 14.12
CA CYS A 142 16.94 6.83 15.58
C CYS A 142 17.42 5.45 16.07
N HIS A 143 17.79 5.39 17.34
CA HIS A 143 18.30 4.20 18.02
C HIS A 143 17.33 3.75 19.12
N ILE A 144 17.16 2.43 19.29
CA ILE A 144 16.35 1.83 20.34
C ILE A 144 17.23 1.65 21.58
N ALA A 145 16.93 2.39 22.65
CA ALA A 145 17.80 2.46 23.82
C ALA A 145 17.93 1.11 24.58
N SER A 146 16.92 0.24 24.49
CA SER A 146 16.93 -1.09 25.08
C SER A 146 17.79 -2.11 24.32
N GLY A 147 18.29 -1.75 23.13
CA GLY A 147 19.06 -2.64 22.25
C GLY A 147 18.19 -3.33 21.19
N PRO A 148 18.72 -4.38 20.53
CA PRO A 148 18.01 -5.16 19.53
C PRO A 148 16.60 -5.55 20.02
N THR A 149 15.57 -5.14 19.27
CA THR A 149 14.18 -5.37 19.63
C THR A 149 13.36 -5.68 18.39
N LYS A 150 12.39 -6.60 18.51
CA LYS A 150 11.37 -6.83 17.48
C LYS A 150 10.33 -5.71 17.52
N VAL A 151 10.23 -4.93 16.44
CA VAL A 151 9.26 -3.83 16.34
C VAL A 151 7.96 -4.34 15.75
N THR A 152 6.86 -4.25 16.52
CA THR A 152 5.56 -4.80 16.12
C THR A 152 4.53 -3.75 15.75
N ARG A 153 4.69 -2.51 16.23
CA ARG A 153 3.89 -1.36 15.84
C ARG A 153 4.76 -0.12 15.82
N TYR A 154 4.32 0.88 15.07
CA TYR A 154 4.84 2.23 15.15
C TYR A 154 3.69 3.21 14.98
N ALA A 155 3.91 4.45 15.38
CA ALA A 155 2.93 5.49 15.29
C ALA A 155 3.59 6.83 15.03
N PHE A 156 2.86 7.75 14.41
CA PHE A 156 3.28 9.15 14.34
C PHE A 156 2.12 10.12 14.52
N MET A 157 2.43 11.28 15.07
CA MET A 157 1.46 12.34 15.33
C MET A 157 1.52 13.44 14.28
N THR A 158 0.37 13.86 13.77
CA THR A 158 0.28 15.08 12.97
C THR A 158 0.68 16.32 13.79
N ALA A 159 1.51 17.20 13.23
CA ALA A 159 1.95 18.43 13.92
C ALA A 159 0.84 19.49 14.02
N ASN A 160 1.13 20.75 14.32
CA ASN A 160 0.11 21.76 14.64
C ASN A 160 -0.55 22.51 13.47
N ASP A 161 0.14 22.75 12.34
CA ASP A 161 -0.21 23.91 11.49
C ASP A 161 -0.40 23.66 9.98
N CYS A 162 0.09 22.58 9.40
CA CYS A 162 0.15 22.43 7.94
C CYS A 162 -0.12 20.99 7.47
N PRO A 163 -1.39 20.60 7.27
CA PRO A 163 -1.76 19.24 6.84
C PRO A 163 -1.16 18.78 5.52
N HIS A 164 -0.81 19.72 4.64
CA HIS A 164 -0.16 19.44 3.36
C HIS A 164 1.20 18.74 3.49
N ARG A 165 1.84 18.90 4.66
CA ARG A 165 3.17 18.35 4.98
C ARG A 165 3.11 17.02 5.71
N ASP A 166 1.92 16.51 6.03
CA ASP A 166 1.82 15.22 6.72
C ASP A 166 2.28 14.11 5.75
N PRO A 167 3.16 13.18 6.18
CA PRO A 167 3.47 11.97 5.41
C PRO A 167 2.19 11.19 5.13
N VAL A 168 2.00 10.72 3.89
CA VAL A 168 0.88 9.84 3.48
C VAL A 168 1.37 8.56 2.82
N ARG A 169 2.66 8.49 2.46
CA ARG A 169 3.37 7.27 2.10
C ARG A 169 4.78 7.34 2.62
N TRP A 170 5.29 6.19 3.04
CA TRP A 170 6.59 6.06 3.66
C TRP A 170 7.04 4.60 3.64
N VAL A 171 8.32 4.41 3.93
CA VAL A 171 8.91 3.11 4.22
C VAL A 171 9.50 3.19 5.64
N LEU A 172 9.17 2.21 6.48
CA LEU A 172 9.85 1.99 7.74
C LEU A 172 10.91 0.91 7.54
N GLU A 173 12.14 1.23 7.92
CA GLU A 173 13.26 0.31 7.84
C GLU A 173 13.93 0.16 9.20
N GLY A 174 14.66 -0.93 9.37
CA GLY A 174 15.49 -1.16 10.54
C GLY A 174 16.79 -1.87 10.22
N ARG A 175 17.73 -1.80 11.16
CA ARG A 175 19.00 -2.54 11.09
C ARG A 175 19.49 -2.92 12.48
N LEU A 176 20.25 -4.00 12.56
CA LEU A 176 20.72 -4.55 13.83
C LEU A 176 21.92 -3.81 14.43
N GLY A 177 22.83 -3.30 13.59
CA GLY A 177 24.09 -2.70 14.04
C GLY A 177 24.46 -1.42 13.31
N GLU A 178 25.39 -0.65 13.88
CA GLU A 178 25.96 0.51 13.20
C GLU A 178 26.63 0.12 11.89
N GLY A 179 26.36 0.87 10.83
CA GLY A 179 26.89 0.57 9.49
C GLY A 179 26.27 -0.66 8.82
N GLY A 180 25.34 -1.37 9.46
CA GLY A 180 24.60 -2.47 8.85
C GLY A 180 23.63 -2.00 7.76
N GLU A 181 23.18 -2.96 6.95
CA GLU A 181 22.18 -2.72 5.89
C GLU A 181 20.80 -2.46 6.48
N TRP A 182 20.10 -1.49 5.90
CA TRP A 182 18.71 -1.21 6.21
C TRP A 182 17.82 -2.26 5.54
N ARG A 183 16.95 -2.87 6.34
CA ARG A 183 15.93 -3.81 5.89
C ARG A 183 14.57 -3.17 6.03
N VAL A 184 13.69 -3.38 5.06
CA VAL A 184 12.30 -2.90 5.12
C VAL A 184 11.55 -3.68 6.20
N LEU A 185 10.97 -2.97 7.15
CA LEU A 185 10.04 -3.49 8.15
C LEU A 185 8.59 -3.27 7.70
N ASP A 186 8.32 -2.14 7.07
CA ASP A 186 7.00 -1.82 6.55
C ASP A 186 7.09 -0.95 5.30
N ASP A 187 6.29 -1.27 4.29
CA ASP A 187 6.20 -0.50 3.05
C ASP A 187 4.76 0.01 2.87
N LYS A 188 4.61 1.34 3.00
CA LYS A 188 3.36 2.06 2.77
C LYS A 188 3.41 2.91 1.52
N ASP A 189 4.40 2.69 0.64
CA ASP A 189 4.45 3.27 -0.69
C ASP A 189 3.96 2.30 -1.77
N THR A 190 2.75 1.76 -1.54
CA THR A 190 2.13 0.73 -2.39
C THR A 190 1.26 1.31 -3.51
N GLY A 191 1.36 2.60 -3.80
CA GLY A 191 0.54 3.28 -4.81
C GLY A 191 -0.70 3.99 -4.25
N GLU A 192 -1.09 3.72 -3.00
CA GLU A 192 -2.23 4.34 -2.32
C GLU A 192 -1.78 5.20 -1.12
N ASP A 193 -2.50 6.30 -0.86
CA ASP A 193 -2.22 7.17 0.28
C ASP A 193 -2.83 6.57 1.56
N GLN A 194 -2.04 6.52 2.62
CA GLN A 194 -2.50 6.08 3.94
C GLN A 194 -3.52 7.08 4.52
N PRO A 195 -4.50 6.63 5.32
CA PRO A 195 -5.59 7.46 5.84
C PRO A 195 -5.14 8.35 7.01
N VAL A 196 -4.13 9.18 6.78
CA VAL A 196 -3.51 10.03 7.81
C VAL A 196 -4.52 11.09 8.26
N PRO A 197 -4.81 11.19 9.57
CA PRO A 197 -5.83 12.09 10.10
C PRO A 197 -5.64 13.53 9.63
N VAL A 198 -6.74 14.20 9.28
CA VAL A 198 -6.72 15.65 8.98
C VAL A 198 -6.66 16.46 10.28
N ALA A 199 -7.23 15.92 11.36
CA ALA A 199 -7.13 16.49 12.69
C ALA A 199 -5.66 16.62 13.12
N ARG A 200 -5.33 17.73 13.76
CA ARG A 200 -3.97 18.02 14.26
C ARG A 200 -3.76 17.34 15.60
N TYR A 201 -2.49 17.09 15.96
CA TYR A 201 -2.14 16.41 17.20
C TYR A 201 -2.79 15.02 17.32
N THR A 202 -3.02 14.37 16.19
CA THR A 202 -3.72 13.09 16.13
C THR A 202 -2.74 12.00 15.74
N MET A 203 -2.77 10.89 16.48
CA MET A 203 -1.90 9.75 16.26
C MET A 203 -2.45 8.85 15.16
N LEU A 204 -1.59 8.45 14.24
CA LEU A 204 -1.83 7.30 13.36
C LEU A 204 -0.96 6.14 13.85
N ILE A 205 -1.59 5.00 14.16
CA ILE A 205 -0.90 3.77 14.58
C ILE A 205 -0.89 2.82 13.39
N MET A 206 0.26 2.20 13.16
CA MET A 206 0.50 1.28 12.06
C MET A 206 1.10 -0.01 12.61
N THR A 207 0.70 -1.11 11.98
CA THR A 207 1.33 -2.42 12.15
C THR A 207 2.16 -2.66 10.90
N PRO A 208 3.48 -2.92 11.03
CA PRO A 208 4.32 -3.32 9.91
C PRO A 208 3.71 -4.51 9.16
N ASN A 209 3.66 -4.44 7.82
CA ASN A 209 3.18 -5.53 6.99
C ASN A 209 3.96 -6.82 7.34
N GLY A 210 3.24 -7.83 7.85
CA GLY A 210 3.82 -9.11 8.30
C GLY A 210 3.88 -9.30 9.82
N VAL A 211 3.46 -8.31 10.63
CA VAL A 211 3.25 -8.47 12.09
C VAL A 211 1.76 -8.68 12.43
N VAL A 212 0.95 -9.11 11.45
CA VAL A 212 -0.30 -9.77 11.79
C VAL A 212 0.07 -11.19 12.20
N ASP A 213 -0.07 -11.50 13.49
CA ASP A 213 -0.30 -12.90 13.85
C ASP A 213 -1.47 -13.36 12.96
N ALA A 214 -1.26 -14.39 12.15
CA ALA A 214 -2.31 -14.92 11.28
C ALA A 214 -3.57 -15.26 12.08
N GLU A 215 -3.43 -15.52 13.39
CA GLU A 215 -4.52 -15.72 14.32
C GLU A 215 -5.22 -14.41 14.75
N GLU A 216 -4.53 -13.28 14.84
CA GLU A 216 -5.17 -11.97 15.08
C GLU A 216 -5.98 -11.50 13.87
N LEU A 217 -5.47 -11.71 12.65
CA LEU A 217 -6.22 -11.39 11.42
C LEU A 217 -7.47 -12.27 11.30
N LYS A 218 -7.34 -13.58 11.52
CA LYS A 218 -8.50 -14.50 11.55
C LYS A 218 -9.50 -14.08 12.63
N ARG A 219 -9.03 -13.73 13.83
CA ARG A 219 -9.91 -13.32 14.93
C ARG A 219 -10.66 -12.03 14.60
N ALA A 220 -10.00 -11.05 13.99
CA ALA A 220 -10.64 -9.81 13.54
C ALA A 220 -11.69 -10.07 12.45
N GLU A 221 -11.38 -10.91 11.46
CA GLU A 221 -12.31 -11.31 10.41
C GLU A 221 -13.51 -12.11 10.95
N GLU A 222 -13.29 -13.00 11.92
CA GLU A 222 -14.33 -13.77 12.58
C GLU A 222 -15.24 -12.87 13.44
N GLU A 223 -14.68 -11.87 14.13
CA GLU A 223 -15.42 -10.95 14.97
C GLU A 223 -16.27 -9.97 14.12
N GLU A 224 -15.76 -9.52 12.97
CA GLU A 224 -16.52 -8.75 11.98
C GLU A 224 -17.66 -9.58 11.38
N ARG A 225 -17.38 -10.84 11.00
CA ARG A 225 -18.40 -11.77 10.47
C ARG A 225 -19.48 -12.07 11.52
N ALA A 226 -19.09 -12.25 12.78
CA ALA A 226 -20.01 -12.45 13.89
C ALA A 226 -20.84 -11.19 14.20
N GLY A 227 -20.25 -10.00 14.06
CA GLY A 227 -20.95 -8.73 14.17
C GLY A 227 -22.03 -8.57 13.10
N HIS A 228 -21.69 -8.84 11.83
CA HIS A 228 -22.64 -8.76 10.72
C HIS A 228 -23.79 -9.77 10.86
N ALA A 229 -23.48 -11.02 11.25
CA ALA A 229 -24.50 -12.05 11.48
C ALA A 229 -25.45 -11.70 12.65
N ARG A 230 -24.95 -11.02 13.69
CA ARG A 230 -25.79 -10.56 14.82
C ARG A 230 -26.73 -9.42 14.42
N GLU A 231 -26.28 -8.50 13.57
CA GLU A 231 -27.11 -7.40 13.10
C GLU A 231 -28.19 -7.90 12.13
N GLU A 232 -27.87 -8.85 11.24
CA GLU A 232 -28.87 -9.51 10.38
C GLU A 232 -29.92 -10.29 11.20
N ALA A 233 -29.49 -11.04 12.22
CA ALA A 233 -30.41 -11.75 13.11
C ALA A 233 -31.30 -10.79 13.93
N ARG A 234 -30.78 -9.61 14.27
CA ARG A 234 -31.55 -8.56 14.96
C ARG A 234 -32.59 -7.93 14.05
N LEU A 235 -32.27 -7.71 12.77
CA LEU A 235 -33.22 -7.19 11.77
C LEU A 235 -34.35 -8.20 11.49
N LEU A 236 -34.06 -9.50 11.49
CA LEU A 236 -35.05 -10.57 11.27
C LEU A 236 -36.01 -10.83 12.43
N ILE A 237 -35.71 -10.35 13.65
CA ILE A 237 -36.57 -10.53 14.84
C ILE A 237 -37.53 -9.33 15.03
N VAL A 238 -37.37 -8.26 14.27
CA VAL A 238 -38.16 -7.01 14.38
C VAL A 238 -39.25 -6.90 13.30
N GLU A 239 -39.38 -7.89 12.40
CA GLU A 239 -40.53 -8.07 11.48
C GLU A 239 -41.52 -9.13 11.98
#